data_AF-A0A5S4WW86-F1
#
_entry.id   AF-A0A5S4WW86-F1
#
_cell.length_a   1.000
_cell.length_b   1.000
_cell.length_c   1.000
_cell.angle_alpha   90.00
_cell.angle_beta   90.00
_cell.angle_gamma   90.00
#
_symmetry.space_group_name_H-M   'P 1'
#
loop_
_entity.id
_entity.type
_entity.pdbx_description
1 polymer ?
#
loop_
_entity_poly.entity_id
_entity_poly.type
_entity_poly.pdbx_seq_one_letter_code
_entity_poly.pdbx_strand_id
1 'polypeptide(L)'
;MFRSLGRDAVSASRAIYLFATSIAGFCFWILGTEEAAAHVKWFCAYDAAGQPRGLENVLCQDFELLLGVALLWFFSGCVVERTSPGELVVRSLNRFTETLELHTELMMRAVCGFFFISLWAVGGIILTPELKTTSALVGPLQLAIAAGLLSRRTMPLSAAGIAVLFALAVRDYGTFHLADYPIFLGFAAYLALTGFQKDLFGVSPLDVVRYATAVTLMWASIEKWAYPEWSFPLLIEHPGITLGFNNEFYMRAAGMVEFTLAFALAWTPLVRRIAAAMLLGMFISACFEFGKLDVIGHSAIIVVLVAIVSDTRQSESDYRTPWLAPAGLCAALTVTLFAYYVGHAAIFNTTIL
;
A
#
# COMPACT_ATOMS: atom_id res chain seq x y z
N MET A 1 -10.06 38.86 -3.02
CA MET A 1 -8.68 38.30 -3.02
C MET A 1 -8.30 37.60 -1.71
N PHE A 2 -8.69 38.08 -0.52
CA PHE A 2 -8.37 37.43 0.77
C PHE A 2 -9.32 36.31 1.24
N ARG A 3 -10.43 36.05 0.53
CA ARG A 3 -11.42 35.02 0.91
C ARG A 3 -11.17 33.63 0.29
N SER A 4 -10.34 33.51 -0.76
CA SER A 4 -9.98 32.18 -1.33
C SER A 4 -8.89 31.51 -0.49
N LEU A 5 -7.82 32.25 -0.14
CA LEU A 5 -6.71 31.80 0.72
C LEU A 5 -7.15 31.09 2.02
N GLY A 6 -8.25 31.53 2.65
CA GLY A 6 -8.76 30.92 3.88
C GLY A 6 -9.53 29.60 3.68
N ARG A 7 -10.09 29.33 2.50
CA ARG A 7 -10.70 28.02 2.16
C ARG A 7 -9.65 27.03 1.67
N ASP A 8 -8.62 27.53 0.98
CA ASP A 8 -7.57 26.74 0.35
C ASP A 8 -6.63 26.10 1.40
N ALA A 9 -6.31 26.84 2.47
CA ALA A 9 -5.56 26.31 3.62
C ALA A 9 -6.34 25.22 4.39
N VAL A 10 -7.67 25.35 4.47
CA VAL A 10 -8.53 24.40 5.19
C VAL A 10 -8.64 23.06 4.43
N SER A 11 -8.69 23.07 3.10
CA SER A 11 -8.74 21.85 2.29
C SER A 11 -7.41 21.06 2.32
N ALA A 12 -6.27 21.74 2.13
CA ALA A 12 -4.95 21.12 2.23
C ALA A 12 -4.68 20.58 3.66
N SER A 13 -5.14 21.30 4.69
CA SER A 13 -5.08 20.82 6.07
C SER A 13 -5.93 19.58 6.31
N ARG A 14 -7.05 19.39 5.60
CA ARG A 14 -7.92 18.21 5.75
C ARG A 14 -7.31 16.95 5.16
N ALA A 15 -6.67 17.01 4.00
CA ALA A 15 -6.00 15.84 3.41
C ALA A 15 -4.77 15.40 4.23
N ILE A 16 -4.02 16.38 4.76
CA ILE A 16 -2.92 16.12 5.70
C ILE A 16 -3.46 15.58 7.02
N TYR A 17 -4.53 16.19 7.56
CA TYR A 17 -5.18 15.72 8.78
C TYR A 17 -5.66 14.30 8.60
N LEU A 18 -6.38 13.96 7.53
CA LEU A 18 -6.93 12.62 7.26
C LEU A 18 -5.86 11.58 6.99
N PHE A 19 -4.76 11.93 6.30
CA PHE A 19 -3.60 11.05 6.18
C PHE A 19 -2.95 10.82 7.54
N ALA A 20 -2.74 11.89 8.32
CA ALA A 20 -2.24 11.81 9.69
C ALA A 20 -3.22 11.09 10.64
N THR A 21 -4.54 11.18 10.43
CA THR A 21 -5.56 10.48 11.22
C THR A 21 -5.68 9.03 10.80
N SER A 22 -5.40 8.70 9.53
CA SER A 22 -5.31 7.33 9.06
C SER A 22 -4.06 6.66 9.65
N ILE A 23 -2.94 7.38 9.67
CA ILE A 23 -1.71 6.94 10.35
C ILE A 23 -1.93 6.83 11.87
N ALA A 24 -2.52 7.82 12.52
CA ALA A 24 -2.77 7.79 13.97
C ALA A 24 -3.87 6.79 14.37
N GLY A 25 -4.90 6.62 13.55
CA GLY A 25 -5.95 5.62 13.72
C GLY A 25 -5.42 4.20 13.53
N PHE A 26 -4.51 4.01 12.57
CA PHE A 26 -3.73 2.78 12.44
C PHE A 26 -2.86 2.53 13.68
N CYS A 27 -2.16 3.55 14.19
CA CYS A 27 -1.38 3.43 15.44
C CYS A 27 -2.25 3.07 16.67
N PHE A 28 -3.51 3.50 16.72
CA PHE A 28 -4.43 3.21 17.83
C PHE A 28 -5.02 1.79 17.77
N TRP A 29 -4.94 1.11 16.63
CA TRP A 29 -5.49 -0.23 16.42
C TRP A 29 -4.54 -1.38 16.82
N ILE A 30 -3.31 -1.07 17.25
CA ILE A 30 -2.27 -2.05 17.60
C ILE A 30 -2.42 -2.46 19.08
N LEU A 31 -3.55 -3.08 19.43
CA LEU A 31 -3.75 -3.75 20.72
C LEU A 31 -4.41 -5.12 20.47
N GLY A 32 -3.59 -6.16 20.33
CA GLY A 32 -4.04 -7.55 20.19
C GLY A 32 -2.93 -8.49 19.74
N THR A 33 -2.53 -9.41 20.62
CA THR A 33 -1.48 -10.43 20.40
C THR A 33 -2.02 -11.69 19.74
N GLU A 34 -1.28 -12.26 18.78
CA GLU A 34 -0.73 -13.64 18.80
C GLU A 34 0.41 -13.75 17.78
N GLU A 35 1.29 -14.74 17.97
CA GLU A 35 2.41 -15.10 17.08
C GLU A 35 1.91 -15.52 15.70
N ALA A 36 2.64 -15.16 14.66
CA ALA A 36 2.05 -14.89 13.36
C ALA A 36 3.05 -14.17 12.44
N ALA A 37 4.30 -14.59 12.38
CA ALA A 37 4.99 -14.89 11.13
C ALA A 37 4.75 -13.91 9.84
N ALA A 38 5.83 -13.23 9.33
CA ALA A 38 6.26 -12.59 8.01
C ALA A 38 6.06 -11.10 7.56
N HIS A 39 6.57 -10.76 6.33
CA HIS A 39 5.91 -10.05 5.17
C HIS A 39 6.48 -10.40 3.75
N VAL A 40 7.55 -11.20 3.60
CA VAL A 40 7.89 -11.98 2.37
C VAL A 40 7.24 -13.37 2.48
N LYS A 41 5.96 -13.35 2.85
CA LYS A 41 5.34 -14.43 3.62
C LYS A 41 5.27 -15.72 2.80
N TRP A 42 4.59 -15.70 1.66
CA TRP A 42 4.15 -16.96 1.04
C TRP A 42 5.25 -17.74 0.31
N PHE A 43 6.48 -17.22 0.18
CA PHE A 43 7.60 -17.91 -0.49
C PHE A 43 8.67 -18.45 0.46
N CYS A 44 8.83 -17.89 1.66
CA CYS A 44 9.90 -18.26 2.59
C CYS A 44 9.35 -18.50 4.00
N ALA A 45 10.10 -19.18 4.86
CA ALA A 45 9.75 -19.27 6.28
C ALA A 45 10.06 -17.94 6.98
N TYR A 46 9.32 -17.65 8.05
CA TYR A 46 9.29 -16.31 8.62
C TYR A 46 8.76 -16.34 10.06
N ASP A 47 8.97 -15.26 10.84
CA ASP A 47 8.46 -15.12 12.21
C ASP A 47 8.26 -13.64 12.61
N ALA A 48 7.02 -13.13 12.59
CA ALA A 48 6.68 -11.74 12.90
C ALA A 48 6.48 -11.49 14.40
N ALA A 49 6.63 -12.50 15.25
CA ALA A 49 6.83 -12.28 16.68
C ALA A 49 8.33 -12.24 17.03
N GLY A 50 9.19 -12.70 16.10
CA GLY A 50 10.63 -12.69 16.23
C GLY A 50 11.18 -11.28 16.41
N GLN A 51 12.31 -11.16 17.10
CA GLN A 51 12.95 -9.87 17.37
C GLN A 51 13.35 -9.16 16.06
N PRO A 52 12.81 -7.96 15.76
CA PRO A 52 13.30 -7.17 14.63
C PRO A 52 14.73 -6.73 14.91
N ARG A 53 15.53 -6.53 13.85
CA ARG A 53 16.85 -5.92 13.98
C ARG A 53 16.73 -4.57 14.69
N GLY A 54 17.58 -4.32 15.68
CA GLY A 54 17.62 -3.04 16.40
C GLY A 54 17.77 -1.86 15.44
N LEU A 55 17.12 -0.74 15.75
CA LEU A 55 17.13 0.45 14.88
C LEU A 55 18.54 0.99 14.63
N GLU A 56 19.48 0.79 15.54
CA GLU A 56 20.90 1.13 15.37
C GLU A 56 21.59 0.33 14.27
N ASN A 57 21.08 -0.86 13.93
CA ASN A 57 21.57 -1.66 12.80
C ASN A 57 20.85 -1.30 11.48
N VAL A 58 19.62 -0.79 11.58
CA VAL A 58 18.83 -0.35 10.42
C VAL A 58 19.24 1.05 9.96
N LEU A 59 19.36 2.00 10.89
CA LEU A 59 19.71 3.40 10.65
C LEU A 59 21.24 3.56 10.53
N CYS A 60 21.83 2.80 9.62
CA CYS A 60 23.26 2.84 9.31
C CYS A 60 23.57 3.85 8.20
N GLN A 61 24.86 4.02 7.89
CA GLN A 61 25.32 4.96 6.87
C GLN A 61 24.68 4.72 5.48
N ASP A 62 24.54 3.45 5.07
CA ASP A 62 23.90 3.11 3.79
C ASP A 62 22.44 3.57 3.77
N PHE A 63 21.72 3.41 4.89
CA PHE A 63 20.33 3.85 5.02
C PHE A 63 20.22 5.37 4.90
N GLU A 64 21.10 6.12 5.57
CA GLU A 64 21.12 7.59 5.51
C GLU A 64 21.44 8.10 4.09
N LEU A 65 22.38 7.45 3.39
CA LEU A 65 22.70 7.78 2.00
C LEU A 65 21.52 7.50 1.06
N LEU A 66 20.89 6.34 1.20
CA LEU A 66 19.70 5.96 0.43
C LEU A 66 18.53 6.93 0.70
N LEU A 67 18.33 7.34 1.96
CA LEU A 67 17.34 8.34 2.34
C LEU A 67 17.66 9.70 1.70
N GLY A 68 18.92 10.13 1.73
CA GLY A 68 19.35 11.38 1.08
C GLY A 68 19.06 11.37 -0.43
N VAL A 69 19.34 10.26 -1.11
CA VAL A 69 19.01 10.06 -2.53
C VAL A 69 17.50 10.07 -2.76
N ALA A 70 16.73 9.38 -1.93
CA ALA A 70 15.27 9.37 -2.01
C ALA A 70 14.66 10.77 -1.84
N LEU A 71 15.12 11.52 -0.83
CA LEU A 71 14.68 12.91 -0.58
C LEU A 71 15.00 13.80 -1.79
N LEU A 72 16.20 13.68 -2.35
CA LEU A 72 16.62 14.45 -3.53
C LEU A 72 15.71 14.17 -4.74
N TRP A 73 15.48 12.90 -5.07
CA TRP A 73 14.66 12.53 -6.22
C TRP A 73 13.19 12.87 -6.04
N PHE A 74 12.65 12.63 -4.84
CA PHE A 74 11.27 12.94 -4.53
C PHE A 74 11.00 14.46 -4.56
N PHE A 75 11.90 15.26 -3.97
CA PHE A 75 11.85 16.72 -4.06
C PHE A 75 11.97 17.19 -5.51
N SER A 76 12.91 16.63 -6.27
CA SER A 76 13.12 16.97 -7.68
C SER A 76 11.86 16.69 -8.51
N GLY A 77 11.19 15.55 -8.31
CA GLY A 77 9.91 15.22 -8.95
C GLY A 77 8.83 16.27 -8.67
N CYS A 78 8.71 16.70 -7.41
CA CYS A 78 7.76 17.75 -7.01
C CYS A 78 8.07 19.12 -7.65
N VAL A 79 9.35 19.45 -7.84
CA VAL A 79 9.77 20.68 -8.53
C VAL A 79 9.48 20.59 -10.03
N VAL A 80 9.86 19.47 -10.67
CA VAL A 80 9.67 19.24 -12.11
C VAL A 80 8.20 19.24 -12.49
N GLU A 81 7.31 18.71 -11.65
CA GLU A 81 5.85 18.75 -11.88
C GLU A 81 5.32 20.17 -12.12
N ARG A 82 5.94 21.19 -11.53
CA ARG A 82 5.54 22.60 -11.67
C ARG A 82 6.16 23.30 -12.88
N THR A 83 6.87 22.57 -13.73
CA THR A 83 7.54 23.10 -14.92
C THR A 83 6.80 22.67 -16.20
N SER A 84 7.11 23.31 -17.34
CA SER A 84 6.53 22.93 -18.63
C SER A 84 6.78 21.47 -19.01
N PRO A 85 7.97 20.86 -18.75
CA PRO A 85 8.16 19.42 -18.86
C PRO A 85 7.15 18.59 -18.05
N GLY A 86 6.87 18.97 -16.80
CA GLY A 86 5.88 18.30 -15.96
C GLY A 86 4.49 18.31 -16.58
N GLU A 87 4.07 19.46 -17.11
CA GLU A 87 2.79 19.59 -17.81
C GLU A 87 2.70 18.71 -19.06
N LEU A 88 3.79 18.60 -19.83
CA LEU A 88 3.86 17.70 -20.99
C LEU A 88 3.70 16.23 -20.60
N VAL A 89 4.33 15.81 -19.49
CA VAL A 89 4.18 14.45 -18.97
C VAL A 89 2.75 14.20 -18.52
N VAL A 90 2.13 15.13 -17.77
CA VAL A 90 0.72 15.02 -17.35
C VAL A 90 -0.21 14.88 -18.55
N ARG A 91 -0.07 15.72 -19.57
CA ARG A 91 -0.89 15.65 -20.79
C ARG A 91 -0.71 14.32 -21.52
N SER A 92 0.52 13.82 -21.57
CA SER A 92 0.82 12.52 -22.18
C SER A 92 0.16 11.39 -21.42
N LEU A 93 0.30 11.36 -20.08
CA LEU A 93 -0.34 10.36 -19.23
C LEU A 93 -1.86 10.41 -19.36
N ASN A 94 -2.49 11.59 -19.36
CA ASN A 94 -3.93 11.72 -19.56
C ASN A 94 -4.40 11.05 -20.86
N ARG A 95 -3.68 11.28 -21.97
CA ARG A 95 -4.01 10.66 -23.26
C ARG A 95 -3.91 9.14 -23.23
N PHE A 96 -2.88 8.59 -22.57
CA PHE A 96 -2.70 7.14 -22.51
C PHE A 96 -3.70 6.46 -21.57
N THR A 97 -4.22 7.18 -20.57
CA THR A 97 -5.06 6.59 -19.54
C THR A 97 -6.55 6.95 -19.62
N GLU A 98 -6.96 7.79 -20.56
CA GLU A 98 -8.34 8.25 -20.71
C GLU A 98 -9.36 7.10 -20.75
N THR A 99 -9.10 6.08 -21.57
CA THR A 99 -9.98 4.90 -21.66
C THR A 99 -10.04 4.11 -20.35
N LEU A 100 -8.92 4.02 -19.63
CA LEU A 100 -8.85 3.31 -18.35
C LEU A 100 -9.60 4.06 -17.25
N GLU A 101 -9.52 5.38 -17.27
CA GLU A 101 -10.26 6.24 -16.32
C GLU A 101 -11.78 5.98 -16.42
N LEU A 102 -12.31 5.98 -17.65
CA LEU A 102 -13.74 5.74 -17.92
C LEU A 102 -14.23 4.37 -17.42
N HIS A 103 -13.34 3.38 -17.32
CA HIS A 103 -13.67 2.02 -16.92
C HIS A 103 -13.13 1.63 -15.55
N THR A 104 -12.62 2.60 -14.76
CA THR A 104 -11.95 2.32 -13.48
C THR A 104 -12.82 1.50 -12.53
N GLU A 105 -14.11 1.83 -12.39
CA GLU A 105 -15.01 1.05 -11.54
C GLU A 105 -15.20 -0.39 -12.04
N LEU A 106 -15.41 -0.58 -13.35
CA LEU A 106 -15.59 -1.91 -13.93
C LEU A 106 -14.33 -2.75 -13.75
N MET A 107 -13.17 -2.15 -14.00
CA MET A 107 -11.86 -2.77 -13.83
C MET A 107 -11.63 -3.19 -12.37
N MET A 108 -11.87 -2.28 -11.41
CA MET A 108 -11.76 -2.57 -9.97
C MET A 108 -12.66 -3.74 -9.55
N ARG A 109 -13.92 -3.76 -10.02
CA ARG A 109 -14.86 -4.86 -9.72
C ARG A 109 -14.45 -6.17 -10.39
N ALA A 110 -14.02 -6.14 -11.64
CA ALA A 110 -13.65 -7.32 -12.41
C ALA A 110 -12.40 -7.99 -11.83
N VAL A 111 -11.35 -7.21 -11.53
CA VAL A 111 -10.10 -7.77 -10.96
C VAL A 111 -10.31 -8.21 -9.51
N CYS A 112 -11.11 -7.48 -8.72
CA CYS A 112 -11.48 -7.92 -7.37
C CYS A 112 -12.31 -9.22 -7.40
N GLY A 113 -13.23 -9.35 -8.37
CA GLY A 113 -13.95 -10.61 -8.61
C GLY A 113 -13.02 -11.76 -8.99
N PHE A 114 -12.09 -11.53 -9.92
CA PHE A 114 -11.06 -12.49 -10.31
C PHE A 114 -10.22 -12.94 -9.11
N PHE A 115 -9.81 -11.99 -8.27
CA PHE A 115 -9.04 -12.24 -7.06
C PHE A 115 -9.78 -13.19 -6.10
N PHE A 116 -11.02 -12.87 -5.74
CA PHE A 116 -11.80 -13.71 -4.82
C PHE A 116 -12.17 -15.08 -5.41
N ILE A 117 -12.43 -15.17 -6.72
CA ILE A 117 -12.63 -16.45 -7.41
C ILE A 117 -11.35 -17.28 -7.35
N SER A 118 -10.19 -16.65 -7.53
CA SER A 118 -8.89 -17.31 -7.49
C SER A 118 -8.55 -17.81 -6.08
N LEU A 119 -8.82 -17.02 -5.03
CA LEU A 119 -8.66 -17.47 -3.64
C LEU A 119 -9.56 -18.66 -3.33
N TRP A 120 -10.83 -18.63 -3.76
CA TRP A 120 -11.74 -19.76 -3.62
C TRP A 120 -11.23 -21.01 -4.34
N ALA A 121 -10.75 -20.84 -5.59
CA ALA A 121 -10.28 -21.94 -6.42
C ALA A 121 -8.99 -22.59 -5.88
N VAL A 122 -8.10 -21.82 -5.26
CA VAL A 122 -6.93 -22.36 -4.56
C VAL A 122 -7.35 -23.04 -3.25
N GLY A 123 -8.29 -22.44 -2.52
CA GLY A 123 -8.85 -22.98 -1.28
C GLY A 123 -7.91 -22.84 -0.08
N GLY A 124 -8.50 -22.88 1.12
CA GLY A 124 -7.76 -22.86 2.38
C GLY A 124 -6.99 -21.56 2.65
N ILE A 125 -7.38 -20.46 2.01
CA ILE A 125 -6.72 -19.15 2.09
C ILE A 125 -7.74 -18.05 2.43
N ILE A 126 -7.35 -17.09 3.26
CA ILE A 126 -8.13 -15.90 3.60
C ILE A 126 -7.40 -14.63 3.16
N LEU A 127 -8.00 -13.84 2.26
CA LEU A 127 -7.44 -12.59 1.70
C LEU A 127 -6.12 -12.74 0.92
N THR A 128 -5.09 -13.41 1.42
CA THR A 128 -3.78 -13.45 0.77
C THR A 128 -3.13 -14.84 0.89
N PRO A 129 -2.34 -15.31 -0.09
CA PRO A 129 -1.87 -16.70 -0.17
C PRO A 129 -1.22 -17.35 1.06
N GLU A 130 -0.58 -16.56 1.92
CA GLU A 130 0.03 -16.93 3.19
C GLU A 130 -0.96 -17.15 4.33
N LEU A 131 -2.08 -16.42 4.33
CA LEU A 131 -3.07 -16.49 5.40
C LEU A 131 -3.94 -17.72 5.17
N LYS A 132 -3.60 -18.82 5.82
CA LYS A 132 -4.30 -20.09 5.73
C LYS A 132 -5.55 -20.13 6.61
N THR A 133 -6.50 -20.96 6.22
CA THR A 133 -7.70 -21.20 7.03
C THR A 133 -8.26 -22.59 6.80
N THR A 134 -8.81 -23.18 7.86
CA THR A 134 -9.56 -24.45 7.80
C THR A 134 -11.07 -24.22 7.81
N SER A 135 -11.53 -22.96 7.90
CA SER A 135 -12.94 -22.63 7.95
C SER A 135 -13.65 -22.87 6.62
N ALA A 136 -14.61 -23.79 6.63
CA ALA A 136 -15.44 -24.10 5.46
C ALA A 136 -16.32 -22.92 5.00
N LEU A 137 -16.48 -21.87 5.82
CA LEU A 137 -17.28 -20.69 5.50
C LEU A 137 -16.53 -19.66 4.64
N VAL A 138 -15.20 -19.68 4.66
CA VAL A 138 -14.39 -18.66 3.96
C VAL A 138 -14.55 -18.76 2.44
N GLY A 139 -14.47 -19.98 1.88
CA GLY A 139 -14.62 -20.18 0.43
C GLY A 139 -15.97 -19.71 -0.12
N PRO A 140 -17.12 -20.16 0.44
CA PRO A 140 -18.44 -19.66 0.04
C PRO A 140 -18.58 -18.15 0.18
N LEU A 141 -18.01 -17.54 1.23
CA LEU A 141 -18.02 -16.08 1.40
C LEU A 141 -17.22 -15.39 0.29
N GLN A 142 -16.05 -15.90 -0.11
CA GLN A 142 -15.28 -15.37 -1.23
C GLN A 142 -16.06 -15.41 -2.55
N LEU A 143 -16.76 -16.51 -2.83
CA LEU A 143 -17.65 -16.58 -4.00
C LEU A 143 -18.83 -15.61 -3.91
N ALA A 144 -19.44 -15.46 -2.73
CA ALA A 144 -20.52 -14.52 -2.52
C ALA A 144 -20.06 -13.07 -2.74
N ILE A 145 -18.86 -12.73 -2.27
CA ILE A 145 -18.21 -11.43 -2.54
C ILE A 145 -18.05 -11.24 -4.05
N ALA A 146 -17.47 -12.21 -4.76
CA ALA A 146 -17.27 -12.14 -6.21
C ALA A 146 -18.59 -11.99 -6.99
N ALA A 147 -19.62 -12.77 -6.63
CA ALA A 147 -20.95 -12.65 -7.22
C ALA A 147 -21.58 -11.27 -6.95
N GLY A 148 -21.41 -10.74 -5.74
CA GLY A 148 -21.87 -9.40 -5.37
C GLY A 148 -21.19 -8.27 -6.15
N LEU A 149 -20.02 -8.52 -6.76
CA LEU A 149 -19.34 -7.54 -7.60
C LEU A 149 -19.93 -7.45 -9.03
N LEU A 150 -20.83 -8.35 -9.42
CA LEU A 150 -21.50 -8.33 -10.73
C LEU A 150 -22.49 -7.15 -10.88
N SER A 151 -22.99 -6.61 -9.77
CA SER A 151 -23.88 -5.44 -9.77
C SER A 151 -23.39 -4.37 -8.82
N ARG A 152 -23.51 -3.09 -9.22
CA ARG A 152 -23.21 -1.94 -8.36
C ARG A 152 -24.04 -1.98 -7.08
N ARG A 153 -25.30 -2.40 -7.16
CA ARG A 153 -26.26 -2.43 -6.03
C ARG A 153 -25.82 -3.38 -4.91
N THR A 154 -25.08 -4.43 -5.25
CA THR A 154 -24.60 -5.45 -4.31
C THR A 154 -23.17 -5.20 -3.83
N MET A 155 -22.46 -4.20 -4.37
CA MET A 155 -21.10 -3.85 -3.94
C MET A 155 -20.97 -3.58 -2.43
N PRO A 156 -21.93 -2.91 -1.75
CA PRO A 156 -21.82 -2.74 -0.30
C PRO A 156 -21.86 -4.06 0.49
N LEU A 157 -22.53 -5.09 -0.03
CA LEU A 157 -22.52 -6.42 0.58
C LEU A 157 -21.17 -7.11 0.38
N SER A 158 -20.59 -7.00 -0.82
CA SER A 158 -19.22 -7.46 -1.09
C SER A 158 -18.21 -6.76 -0.17
N ALA A 159 -18.34 -5.44 0.01
CA ALA A 159 -17.51 -4.68 0.94
C ALA A 159 -17.61 -5.19 2.39
N ALA A 160 -18.83 -5.45 2.87
CA ALA A 160 -19.05 -6.04 4.19
C ALA A 160 -18.40 -7.43 4.29
N GLY A 161 -18.49 -8.25 3.24
CA GLY A 161 -17.82 -9.54 3.17
C GLY A 161 -16.29 -9.44 3.28
N ILE A 162 -15.67 -8.47 2.59
CA ILE A 162 -14.22 -8.22 2.71
C ILE A 162 -13.86 -7.82 4.14
N ALA A 163 -14.63 -6.93 4.76
CA ALA A 163 -14.40 -6.53 6.15
C ALA A 163 -14.55 -7.70 7.13
N VAL A 164 -15.51 -8.61 6.90
CA VAL A 164 -15.66 -9.85 7.69
C VAL A 164 -14.44 -10.77 7.51
N LEU A 165 -13.97 -10.97 6.27
CA LEU A 165 -12.75 -11.75 6.03
C LEU A 165 -11.53 -11.11 6.73
N PHE A 166 -11.41 -9.78 6.70
CA PHE A 166 -10.35 -9.07 7.39
C PHE A 166 -10.44 -9.27 8.91
N ALA A 167 -11.63 -9.15 9.49
CA ALA A 167 -11.83 -9.38 10.93
C ALA A 167 -11.53 -10.83 11.35
N LEU A 168 -11.88 -11.81 10.51
CA LEU A 168 -11.50 -13.21 10.73
C LEU A 168 -9.98 -13.40 10.66
N ALA A 169 -9.31 -12.76 9.70
CA ALA A 169 -7.86 -12.80 9.59
C ALA A 169 -7.19 -12.15 10.82
N VAL A 170 -7.66 -10.99 11.27
CA VAL A 170 -7.17 -10.35 12.51
C VAL A 170 -7.34 -11.27 13.72
N ARG A 171 -8.47 -11.97 13.83
CA ARG A 171 -8.73 -12.93 14.92
C ARG A 171 -7.73 -14.09 14.88
N ASP A 172 -7.42 -14.60 13.69
CA ASP A 172 -6.62 -15.82 13.52
C ASP A 172 -5.10 -15.54 13.48
N TYR A 173 -4.68 -14.32 13.14
CA TYR A 173 -3.26 -13.94 12.92
C TYR A 173 -2.78 -12.75 13.74
N GLY A 174 -3.67 -12.04 14.43
CA GLY A 174 -3.34 -10.86 15.22
C GLY A 174 -3.35 -9.55 14.43
N THR A 175 -3.47 -8.43 15.16
CA THR A 175 -3.54 -7.10 14.54
C THR A 175 -2.22 -6.66 13.94
N PHE A 176 -1.09 -7.08 14.51
CA PHE A 176 0.25 -6.72 14.00
C PHE A 176 0.51 -7.36 12.64
N HIS A 177 0.18 -8.65 12.48
CA HIS A 177 0.27 -9.31 11.18
C HIS A 177 -0.61 -8.62 10.14
N LEU A 178 -1.85 -8.27 10.52
CA LEU A 178 -2.79 -7.64 9.58
C LEU A 178 -2.51 -6.17 9.31
N ALA A 179 -1.52 -5.58 9.98
CA ALA A 179 -1.09 -4.20 9.80
C ALA A 179 -0.48 -3.95 8.40
N ASP A 180 -0.02 -5.00 7.73
CA ASP A 180 0.52 -4.96 6.37
C ASP A 180 -0.60 -4.90 5.32
N TYR A 181 -1.84 -5.28 5.66
CA TYR A 181 -2.94 -5.43 4.70
C TYR A 181 -4.11 -4.41 4.77
N PRO A 182 -3.97 -3.17 5.27
CA PRO A 182 -5.04 -2.15 5.22
C PRO A 182 -5.66 -1.94 3.84
N ILE A 183 -4.94 -2.27 2.76
CA ILE A 183 -5.46 -2.24 1.39
C ILE A 183 -6.80 -2.97 1.25
N PHE A 184 -7.06 -4.08 1.95
CA PHE A 184 -8.36 -4.77 1.86
C PHE A 184 -9.49 -3.95 2.49
N LEU A 185 -9.23 -3.27 3.60
CA LEU A 185 -10.19 -2.33 4.19
C LEU A 185 -10.39 -1.11 3.29
N GLY A 186 -9.31 -0.62 2.66
CA GLY A 186 -9.38 0.42 1.63
C GLY A 186 -10.25 0.01 0.44
N PHE A 187 -10.10 -1.24 -0.02
CA PHE A 187 -10.94 -1.83 -1.07
C PHE A 187 -12.41 -1.95 -0.64
N ALA A 188 -12.66 -2.46 0.57
CA ALA A 188 -13.99 -2.55 1.11
C ALA A 188 -14.66 -1.16 1.15
N ALA A 189 -13.93 -0.16 1.65
CA ALA A 189 -14.41 1.23 1.66
C ALA A 189 -14.67 1.76 0.24
N TYR A 190 -13.75 1.54 -0.70
CA TYR A 190 -13.95 1.91 -2.12
C TYR A 190 -15.23 1.30 -2.68
N LEU A 191 -15.45 0.00 -2.47
CA LEU A 191 -16.63 -0.71 -2.98
C LEU A 191 -17.93 -0.21 -2.33
N ALA A 192 -17.92 0.00 -1.01
CA ALA A 192 -19.08 0.51 -0.28
C ALA A 192 -19.44 1.93 -0.73
N LEU A 193 -18.46 2.84 -0.75
CA LEU A 193 -18.66 4.23 -1.14
C LEU A 193 -19.11 4.35 -2.60
N THR A 194 -18.50 3.59 -3.51
CA THR A 194 -18.88 3.55 -4.94
C THR A 194 -20.27 2.94 -5.14
N GLY A 195 -20.61 1.89 -4.39
CA GLY A 195 -21.93 1.25 -4.40
C GLY A 195 -23.04 2.15 -3.88
N PHE A 196 -22.78 2.88 -2.80
CA PHE A 196 -23.69 3.88 -2.23
C PHE A 196 -23.67 5.23 -2.95
N GLN A 197 -22.75 5.44 -3.88
CA GLN A 197 -22.52 6.71 -4.57
C GLN A 197 -22.26 7.88 -3.60
N LYS A 198 -21.39 7.64 -2.61
CA LYS A 198 -21.00 8.61 -1.58
C LYS A 198 -19.50 8.83 -1.57
N ASP A 199 -19.09 9.97 -1.04
CA ASP A 199 -17.71 10.22 -0.58
C ASP A 199 -17.59 9.92 0.92
N LEU A 200 -16.36 9.87 1.41
CA LEU A 200 -16.06 9.75 2.83
C LEU A 200 -15.61 11.11 3.37
N PHE A 201 -16.57 11.91 3.84
CA PHE A 201 -16.31 13.26 4.36
C PHE A 201 -15.55 14.16 3.37
N GLY A 202 -15.90 14.08 2.09
CA GLY A 202 -15.23 14.80 1.00
C GLY A 202 -14.00 14.10 0.42
N VAL A 203 -13.62 12.91 0.92
CA VAL A 203 -12.58 12.07 0.33
C VAL A 203 -13.20 11.14 -0.70
N SER A 204 -12.67 11.14 -1.93
CA SER A 204 -13.21 10.29 -2.98
C SER A 204 -12.93 8.80 -2.71
N PRO A 205 -13.77 7.86 -3.19
CA PRO A 205 -13.55 6.43 -2.99
C PRO A 205 -12.15 5.96 -3.41
N LEU A 206 -11.65 6.48 -4.55
CA LEU A 206 -10.32 6.13 -5.07
C LEU A 206 -9.20 6.63 -4.15
N ASP A 207 -9.37 7.79 -3.51
CA ASP A 207 -8.39 8.31 -2.55
C ASP A 207 -8.33 7.46 -1.28
N VAL A 208 -9.46 6.95 -0.81
CA VAL A 208 -9.51 6.07 0.36
C VAL A 208 -8.67 4.81 0.13
N VAL A 209 -8.91 4.09 -0.96
CA VAL A 209 -8.12 2.88 -1.28
C VAL A 209 -6.66 3.22 -1.58
N ARG A 210 -6.40 4.35 -2.24
CA ARG A 210 -5.03 4.83 -2.50
C ARG A 210 -4.24 5.07 -1.22
N TYR A 211 -4.82 5.74 -0.23
CA TYR A 211 -4.14 5.96 1.05
C TYR A 211 -3.93 4.64 1.80
N ALA A 212 -4.89 3.72 1.75
CA ALA A 212 -4.72 2.38 2.34
C ALA A 212 -3.58 1.60 1.66
N THR A 213 -3.47 1.67 0.32
CA THR A 213 -2.35 1.10 -0.44
C THR A 213 -1.02 1.74 -0.08
N ALA A 214 -0.97 3.08 0.07
CA ALA A 214 0.24 3.77 0.51
C ALA A 214 0.71 3.28 1.88
N VAL A 215 -0.20 3.16 2.86
CA VAL A 215 0.11 2.66 4.21
C VAL A 215 0.59 1.20 4.17
N THR A 216 -0.11 0.34 3.43
CA THR A 216 0.25 -1.07 3.21
C THR A 216 1.69 -1.20 2.71
N LEU A 217 2.05 -0.46 1.66
CA LEU A 217 3.39 -0.54 1.05
C LEU A 217 4.49 0.15 1.88
N MET A 218 4.15 1.20 2.63
CA MET A 218 5.10 1.80 3.59
C MET A 218 5.42 0.84 4.73
N TRP A 219 4.41 0.13 5.26
CA TRP A 219 4.61 -0.90 6.28
C TRP A 219 5.48 -2.04 5.75
N ALA A 220 5.14 -2.56 4.56
CA ALA A 220 5.90 -3.57 3.82
C ALA A 220 7.39 -3.25 3.62
N SER A 221 7.72 -1.96 3.58
CA SER A 221 9.08 -1.48 3.43
C SER A 221 9.87 -1.52 4.73
N ILE A 222 9.20 -1.32 5.88
CA ILE A 222 9.85 -1.44 7.19
C ILE A 222 10.36 -2.86 7.42
N GLU A 223 9.59 -3.86 7.02
CA GLU A 223 9.95 -5.28 7.17
C GLU A 223 11.18 -5.67 6.36
N LYS A 224 11.42 -5.01 5.23
CA LYS A 224 12.66 -5.20 4.45
C LYS A 224 13.89 -4.74 5.22
N TRP A 225 13.74 -3.87 6.22
CA TRP A 225 14.82 -3.39 7.07
C TRP A 225 14.86 -4.13 8.41
N ALA A 226 13.70 -4.40 9.00
CA ALA A 226 13.57 -5.12 10.27
C ALA A 226 13.97 -6.59 10.14
N TYR A 227 13.65 -7.23 9.01
CA TYR A 227 13.89 -8.65 8.74
C TYR A 227 14.33 -8.91 7.28
N PRO A 228 15.42 -8.31 6.79
CA PRO A 228 15.89 -8.55 5.42
C PRO A 228 16.17 -10.03 5.15
N GLU A 229 16.52 -10.81 6.18
CA GLU A 229 16.79 -12.25 6.05
C GLU A 229 15.59 -13.08 5.61
N TRP A 230 14.34 -12.61 5.81
CA TRP A 230 13.16 -13.32 5.29
C TRP A 230 13.17 -13.46 3.78
N SER A 231 13.83 -12.54 3.06
CA SER A 231 13.96 -12.59 1.60
C SER A 231 15.22 -13.28 1.12
N PHE A 232 16.20 -13.54 1.99
CA PHE A 232 17.49 -14.07 1.55
C PHE A 232 17.40 -15.42 0.83
N PRO A 233 16.59 -16.40 1.27
CA PRO A 233 16.43 -17.65 0.51
C PRO A 233 15.93 -17.39 -0.92
N LEU A 234 14.95 -16.49 -1.07
CA LEU A 234 14.41 -16.10 -2.37
C LEU A 234 15.45 -15.42 -3.26
N LEU A 235 16.25 -14.51 -2.70
CA LEU A 235 17.31 -13.81 -3.43
C LEU A 235 18.47 -14.74 -3.83
N ILE A 236 18.71 -15.80 -3.06
CA ILE A 236 19.69 -16.84 -3.39
C ILE A 236 19.18 -17.72 -4.53
N GLU A 237 17.89 -18.05 -4.54
CA GLU A 237 17.25 -18.83 -5.60
C GLU A 237 17.12 -18.03 -6.91
N HIS A 238 16.87 -16.72 -6.80
CA HIS A 238 16.68 -15.80 -7.93
C HIS A 238 17.71 -14.66 -7.92
N PRO A 239 19.02 -14.95 -8.13
CA PRO A 239 20.09 -13.96 -7.98
C PRO A 239 20.03 -12.81 -9.00
N GLY A 240 19.32 -12.98 -10.12
CA GLY A 240 19.10 -11.92 -11.11
C GLY A 240 18.34 -10.71 -10.54
N ILE A 241 17.53 -10.91 -9.49
CA ILE A 241 16.72 -9.87 -8.85
C ILE A 241 17.58 -8.81 -8.18
N THR A 242 18.75 -9.20 -7.64
CA THR A 242 19.61 -8.28 -6.87
C THR A 242 20.42 -7.33 -7.74
N LEU A 243 20.40 -7.49 -9.07
CA LEU A 243 21.16 -6.69 -10.03
C LEU A 243 22.67 -6.63 -9.73
N GLY A 244 23.21 -7.68 -9.11
CA GLY A 244 24.62 -7.79 -8.73
C GLY A 244 24.96 -7.14 -7.38
N PHE A 245 23.99 -6.56 -6.67
CA PHE A 245 24.18 -6.13 -5.29
C PHE A 245 24.14 -7.31 -4.33
N ASN A 246 24.79 -7.18 -3.17
CA ASN A 246 24.63 -8.14 -2.09
C ASN A 246 23.20 -8.06 -1.50
N ASN A 247 22.70 -9.17 -0.96
CA ASN A 247 21.32 -9.28 -0.47
C ASN A 247 20.98 -8.22 0.58
N GLU A 248 21.91 -7.88 1.45
CA GLU A 248 21.65 -6.95 2.55
C GLU A 248 21.48 -5.51 2.05
N PHE A 249 22.42 -5.04 1.20
CA PHE A 249 22.30 -3.74 0.54
C PHE A 249 21.07 -3.69 -0.36
N TYR A 250 20.80 -4.76 -1.12
CA TYR A 250 19.62 -4.84 -1.98
C TYR A 250 18.33 -4.66 -1.18
N MET A 251 18.16 -5.37 -0.07
CA MET A 251 16.96 -5.24 0.78
C MET A 251 16.82 -3.84 1.37
N ARG A 252 17.92 -3.21 1.81
CA ARG A 252 17.92 -1.80 2.27
C ARG A 252 17.45 -0.85 1.16
N ALA A 253 18.04 -0.97 -0.03
CA ALA A 253 17.71 -0.13 -1.18
C ALA A 253 16.27 -0.36 -1.67
N ALA A 254 15.84 -1.62 -1.77
CA ALA A 254 14.48 -1.99 -2.15
C ALA A 254 13.44 -1.40 -1.18
N GLY A 255 13.68 -1.53 0.14
CA GLY A 255 12.82 -0.91 1.15
C GLY A 255 12.77 0.62 1.03
N MET A 256 13.89 1.30 0.75
CA MET A 256 13.88 2.76 0.58
C MET A 256 13.12 3.21 -0.66
N VAL A 257 13.32 2.51 -1.79
CA VAL A 257 12.61 2.78 -3.04
C VAL A 257 11.11 2.57 -2.86
N GLU A 258 10.71 1.41 -2.31
CA GLU A 258 9.31 1.09 -2.08
C GLU A 258 8.64 2.06 -1.10
N PHE A 259 9.30 2.39 0.01
CA PHE A 259 8.76 3.34 0.99
C PHE A 259 8.52 4.71 0.35
N THR A 260 9.49 5.19 -0.43
CA THR A 260 9.42 6.49 -1.09
C THR A 260 8.31 6.53 -2.15
N LEU A 261 8.19 5.47 -2.96
CA LEU A 261 7.14 5.36 -3.97
C LEU A 261 5.76 5.20 -3.32
N ALA A 262 5.65 4.44 -2.24
CA ALA A 262 4.42 4.29 -1.46
C ALA A 262 3.96 5.62 -0.86
N PHE A 263 4.88 6.38 -0.26
CA PHE A 263 4.60 7.73 0.22
C PHE A 263 4.19 8.68 -0.92
N ALA A 264 4.86 8.56 -2.08
CA ALA A 264 4.56 9.36 -3.26
C ALA A 264 3.12 9.17 -3.76
N LEU A 265 2.50 7.99 -3.54
CA LEU A 265 1.08 7.80 -3.82
C LEU A 265 0.17 8.77 -3.06
N ALA A 266 0.62 9.29 -1.91
CA ALA A 266 -0.12 10.22 -1.05
C ALA A 266 0.18 11.71 -1.31
N TRP A 267 1.04 12.04 -2.28
CA TRP A 267 1.55 13.40 -2.48
C TRP A 267 0.87 14.15 -3.64
N THR A 268 1.62 14.68 -4.60
CA THR A 268 1.11 15.50 -5.71
C THR A 268 0.64 14.66 -6.90
N PRO A 269 -0.25 15.17 -7.77
CA PRO A 269 -0.87 14.39 -8.85
C PRO A 269 0.12 13.68 -9.80
N LEU A 270 1.12 14.39 -10.33
CA LEU A 270 2.07 13.76 -11.26
C LEU A 270 2.95 12.74 -10.54
N VAL A 271 3.53 13.13 -9.42
CA VAL A 271 4.43 12.26 -8.63
C VAL A 271 3.71 10.98 -8.19
N ARG A 272 2.47 11.08 -7.75
CA ARG A 272 1.61 9.93 -7.43
C ARG A 272 1.43 8.99 -8.62
N ARG A 273 1.15 9.51 -9.81
CA ARG A 273 0.89 8.68 -11.01
C ARG A 273 2.16 8.01 -11.52
N ILE A 274 3.29 8.72 -11.49
CA ILE A 274 4.59 8.14 -11.82
C ILE A 274 4.98 7.07 -10.82
N ALA A 275 4.81 7.31 -9.52
CA ALA A 275 5.08 6.32 -8.48
C ALA A 275 4.19 5.08 -8.64
N ALA A 276 2.90 5.27 -8.93
CA ALA A 276 1.99 4.17 -9.21
C ALA A 276 2.41 3.37 -10.45
N ALA A 277 2.88 4.03 -11.51
CA ALA A 277 3.37 3.34 -12.71
C ALA A 277 4.65 2.54 -12.44
N MET A 278 5.58 3.08 -11.64
CA MET A 278 6.80 2.38 -11.23
C MET A 278 6.48 1.15 -10.36
N LEU A 279 5.64 1.32 -9.33
CA LEU A 279 5.16 0.22 -8.48
C LEU A 279 4.43 -0.84 -9.31
N LEU A 280 3.57 -0.42 -10.24
CA LEU A 280 2.84 -1.32 -11.14
C LEU A 280 3.81 -2.15 -11.98
N GLY A 281 4.83 -1.51 -12.56
CA GLY A 281 5.89 -2.22 -13.30
C GLY A 281 6.62 -3.24 -12.44
N MET A 282 6.97 -2.90 -11.20
CA MET A 282 7.63 -3.83 -10.27
C MET A 282 6.74 -5.02 -9.91
N PHE A 283 5.47 -4.80 -9.53
CA PHE A 283 4.53 -5.89 -9.20
C PHE A 283 4.24 -6.78 -10.40
N ILE A 284 4.05 -6.22 -11.59
CA ILE A 284 3.86 -7.02 -12.81
C ILE A 284 5.13 -7.82 -13.13
N SER A 285 6.32 -7.24 -12.96
CA SER A 285 7.59 -7.95 -13.17
C SER A 285 7.73 -9.13 -12.21
N ALA A 286 7.37 -8.95 -10.94
CA ALA A 286 7.39 -10.01 -9.94
C ALA A 286 6.47 -11.19 -10.32
N CYS A 287 5.31 -10.91 -10.93
CA CYS A 287 4.40 -11.94 -11.40
C CYS A 287 5.00 -12.86 -12.48
N PHE A 288 5.92 -12.35 -13.32
CA PHE A 288 6.62 -13.19 -14.30
C PHE A 288 7.67 -14.09 -13.66
N GLU A 289 8.33 -13.62 -12.61
CA GLU A 289 9.36 -14.38 -11.89
C GLU A 289 8.73 -15.46 -10.99
N PHE A 290 7.67 -15.12 -10.25
CA PHE A 290 7.10 -15.97 -9.20
C PHE A 290 5.77 -16.65 -9.59
N GLY A 291 5.23 -16.34 -10.77
CA GLY A 291 4.13 -17.07 -11.39
C GLY A 291 2.76 -16.90 -10.71
N LYS A 292 1.94 -17.96 -10.77
CA LYS A 292 0.49 -17.91 -10.47
C LYS A 292 0.17 -17.36 -9.08
N LEU A 293 0.91 -17.78 -8.05
CA LEU A 293 0.62 -17.37 -6.68
C LEU A 293 0.81 -15.86 -6.52
N ASP A 294 1.84 -15.30 -7.15
CA ASP A 294 2.14 -13.89 -7.14
C ASP A 294 1.09 -13.06 -7.89
N VAL A 295 0.64 -13.55 -9.06
CA VAL A 295 -0.47 -12.94 -9.81
C VAL A 295 -1.72 -12.82 -8.94
N ILE A 296 -2.06 -13.88 -8.19
CA ILE A 296 -3.22 -13.86 -7.30
C ILE A 296 -2.98 -12.86 -6.16
N GLY A 297 -1.85 -12.97 -5.45
CA GLY A 297 -1.53 -12.11 -4.31
C GLY A 297 -1.51 -10.61 -4.65
N HIS A 298 -0.96 -10.25 -5.80
CA HIS A 298 -0.80 -8.86 -6.21
C HIS A 298 -1.97 -8.28 -7.02
N SER A 299 -2.95 -9.08 -7.45
CA SER A 299 -4.08 -8.62 -8.28
C SER A 299 -4.80 -7.40 -7.70
N ALA A 300 -5.03 -7.37 -6.38
CA ALA A 300 -5.67 -6.25 -5.70
C ALA A 300 -4.82 -4.98 -5.75
N ILE A 301 -3.53 -5.08 -5.43
CA ILE A 301 -2.59 -3.94 -5.48
C ILE A 301 -2.47 -3.43 -6.93
N ILE A 302 -2.28 -4.34 -7.88
CA ILE A 302 -2.12 -4.03 -9.31
C ILE A 302 -3.30 -3.20 -9.82
N VAL A 303 -4.54 -3.61 -9.57
CA VAL A 303 -5.69 -2.87 -10.10
C VAL A 303 -5.85 -1.50 -9.45
N VAL A 304 -5.50 -1.34 -8.17
CA VAL A 304 -5.47 -0.02 -7.52
C VAL A 304 -4.40 0.86 -8.14
N LEU A 305 -3.20 0.33 -8.41
CA LEU A 305 -2.13 1.09 -9.06
C LEU A 305 -2.53 1.50 -10.48
N VAL A 306 -3.19 0.63 -11.25
CA VAL A 306 -3.75 1.01 -12.56
C VAL A 306 -4.77 2.14 -12.41
N ALA A 307 -5.68 2.04 -11.43
CA ALA A 307 -6.67 3.08 -11.16
C ALA A 307 -6.03 4.42 -10.78
N ILE A 308 -4.95 4.40 -9.99
CA ILE A 308 -4.18 5.60 -9.62
C ILE A 308 -3.45 6.18 -10.83
N VAL A 309 -2.81 5.34 -11.66
CA VAL A 309 -2.17 5.77 -12.91
C VAL A 309 -3.18 6.44 -13.83
N SER A 310 -4.43 5.94 -13.87
CA SER A 310 -5.50 6.52 -14.68
C SER A 310 -6.21 7.72 -14.07
N ASP A 311 -5.92 8.11 -12.83
CA ASP A 311 -6.62 9.21 -12.17
C ASP A 311 -6.18 10.56 -12.76
N THR A 312 -7.01 11.13 -13.65
CA THR A 312 -6.73 12.44 -14.25
C THR A 312 -7.28 13.60 -13.42
N ARG A 313 -8.01 13.31 -12.33
CA ARG A 313 -8.56 14.34 -11.44
C ARG A 313 -7.42 15.14 -10.81
N GLN A 314 -7.51 16.45 -10.97
CA GLN A 314 -6.61 17.43 -10.37
C GLN A 314 -7.45 18.36 -9.51
N SER A 315 -7.36 18.20 -8.19
CA SER A 315 -7.88 19.21 -7.27
C SER A 315 -6.76 20.20 -6.95
N GLU A 316 -7.08 21.50 -6.83
CA GLU A 316 -6.11 22.50 -6.36
C GLU A 316 -5.53 22.13 -4.97
N SER A 317 -6.29 21.38 -4.15
CA SER A 317 -5.83 20.84 -2.85
C SER A 317 -4.72 19.80 -2.96
N ASP A 318 -4.52 19.20 -4.13
CA ASP A 318 -3.54 18.13 -4.34
C ASP A 318 -2.14 18.70 -4.60
N TYR A 319 -2.04 20.01 -4.91
CA TYR A 319 -0.77 20.68 -5.13
C TYR A 319 -0.12 21.10 -3.80
N ARG A 320 0.53 20.14 -3.16
CA ARG A 320 1.40 20.40 -1.99
C ARG A 320 2.61 21.22 -2.41
N THR A 321 3.14 22.02 -1.49
CA THR A 321 4.37 22.80 -1.73
C THR A 321 5.59 21.88 -1.76
N PRO A 322 6.45 21.91 -2.81
CA PRO A 322 7.57 20.99 -2.97
C PRO A 322 8.53 20.99 -1.78
N TRP A 323 8.74 22.13 -1.12
CA TRP A 323 9.64 22.23 0.04
C TRP A 323 9.13 21.46 1.27
N LEU A 324 7.84 21.10 1.33
CA LEU A 324 7.32 20.19 2.37
C LEU A 324 7.56 18.71 2.04
N ALA A 325 7.96 18.39 0.80
CA ALA A 325 8.12 17.01 0.36
C ALA A 325 9.18 16.25 1.19
N PRO A 326 10.38 16.80 1.45
CA PRO A 326 11.37 16.15 2.31
C PRO A 326 10.87 15.96 3.74
N ALA A 327 10.29 17.01 4.33
CA ALA A 327 9.75 16.96 5.69
C ALA A 327 8.61 15.94 5.82
N GLY A 328 7.73 15.86 4.81
CA GLY A 328 6.64 14.90 4.75
C GLY A 328 7.13 13.46 4.66
N LEU A 329 8.14 13.19 3.81
CA LEU A 329 8.72 11.85 3.68
C LEU A 329 9.41 11.43 5.00
N CYS A 330 10.21 12.31 5.60
CA CYS A 330 10.86 12.03 6.89
C CYS A 330 9.85 11.83 8.02
N ALA A 331 8.77 12.62 8.05
CA ALA A 331 7.71 12.47 9.04
C ALA A 331 6.98 11.14 8.87
N ALA A 332 6.62 10.78 7.63
CA ALA A 332 5.99 9.48 7.35
C ALA A 332 6.91 8.33 7.76
N LEU A 333 8.20 8.39 7.39
CA LEU A 333 9.20 7.38 7.77
C LEU A 333 9.31 7.24 9.29
N THR A 334 9.43 8.37 10.00
CA THR A 334 9.54 8.38 11.46
C THR A 334 8.30 7.77 12.11
N VAL A 335 7.10 8.14 11.65
CA VAL A 335 5.86 7.63 12.25
C VAL A 335 5.65 6.16 11.94
N THR A 336 5.95 5.70 10.71
CA THR A 336 5.82 4.27 10.38
C THR A 336 6.85 3.43 11.12
N LEU A 337 8.11 3.86 11.22
CA LEU A 337 9.13 3.18 12.05
C LEU A 337 8.71 3.14 13.52
N PHE A 338 8.23 4.26 14.06
CA PHE A 338 7.74 4.31 15.44
C PHE A 338 6.57 3.34 15.66
N ALA A 339 5.54 3.40 14.81
CA ALA A 339 4.37 2.54 14.90
C ALA A 339 4.76 1.05 14.82
N TYR A 340 5.69 0.71 13.91
CA TYR A 340 6.18 -0.65 13.75
C TYR A 340 6.95 -1.12 14.99
N TYR A 341 8.04 -0.45 15.36
CA TYR A 341 8.94 -0.92 16.42
C TYR A 341 8.32 -0.83 17.82
N VAL A 342 7.60 0.26 18.12
CA VAL A 342 6.93 0.40 19.41
C VAL A 342 5.72 -0.52 19.50
N GLY A 343 4.96 -0.66 18.40
CA GLY A 343 3.86 -1.63 18.32
C GLY A 343 4.34 -3.06 18.53
N HIS A 344 5.44 -3.44 17.86
CA HIS A 344 6.05 -4.75 17.99
C HIS A 344 6.54 -5.00 19.42
N ALA A 345 7.27 -4.04 20.01
CA ALA A 345 7.75 -4.13 21.39
C ALA A 345 6.60 -4.25 22.41
N ALA A 346 5.52 -3.50 22.22
CA ALA A 346 4.36 -3.54 23.10
C ALA A 346 3.57 -4.86 23.02
N ILE A 347 3.51 -5.49 21.84
CA ILE A 347 2.78 -6.74 21.61
C ILE A 347 3.62 -7.96 21.99
N PHE A 348 4.89 -8.00 21.56
CA PHE A 348 5.74 -9.20 21.65
C PHE A 348 6.86 -9.10 22.71
N ASN A 349 6.94 -8.01 23.47
CA ASN A 349 8.00 -7.75 24.47
C ASN A 349 9.42 -7.77 23.88
N THR A 350 9.60 -7.28 22.66
CA THR A 350 10.89 -7.15 21.98
C THR A 350 11.62 -5.85 22.32
N THR A 351 12.92 -5.79 22.01
CA THR A 351 13.70 -4.54 22.11
C THR A 351 13.53 -3.68 20.85
N ILE A 352 13.72 -2.36 20.99
CA ILE A 352 13.69 -1.40 19.88
C ILE A 352 15.11 -1.12 19.35
N LEU A 353 16.06 -1.09 20.29
CA LEU A 353 17.49 -1.04 20.08
C LEU A 353 18.04 -2.43 20.41
#